data_AF-A0A7W7PTV3-F1
#
_entry.id   AF-A0A7W7PTV3-F1
#
_cell.length_a   1.000
_cell.length_b   1.000
_cell.length_c   1.000
_cell.angle_alpha   90.00
_cell.angle_beta   90.00
_cell.angle_gamma   90.00
#
_symmetry.space_group_name_H-M   'P 1'
#
loop_
_entity.id
_entity.type
_entity.pdbx_description
1 polymer ?
#
loop_
_entity_poly.entity_id
_entity_poly.type
_entity_poly.pdbx_seq_one_letter_code
_entity_poly.pdbx_strand_id
1 'polypeptide(L)'
;MTGLLLDVGDTAVTRQTAEALTRVGTVAAMRLVALAVAAADDNQVNWLQTGVHDALVGPDDAPDVAAVCGQLARDPEEAVRRGAVEISAWADDTGC
;
A
#
# COMPACT_ATOMS: atom_id res chain seq x y z
N MET A 1 9.31 -7.22 10.31
CA MET A 1 10.32 -7.00 9.25
C MET A 1 9.93 -5.80 8.36
N THR A 2 9.36 -4.74 8.93
CA THR A 2 8.89 -3.52 8.23
C THR A 2 9.98 -2.46 8.08
N GLY A 3 11.13 -2.63 8.75
CA GLY A 3 12.25 -1.68 8.71
C GLY A 3 12.95 -1.53 7.36
N LEU A 4 12.63 -2.38 6.36
CA LEU A 4 13.10 -2.18 4.98
C LEU A 4 12.17 -1.29 4.16
N LEU A 5 10.92 -1.12 4.59
CA LEU A 5 9.87 -0.33 3.93
C LEU A 5 9.81 1.11 4.50
N LEU A 6 10.28 1.27 5.74
CA LEU A 6 10.33 2.51 6.49
C LEU A 6 11.82 2.87 6.69
N ASP A 7 12.51 3.23 5.61
CA ASP A 7 13.84 3.82 5.74
C ASP A 7 13.68 5.30 6.09
N VAL A 8 14.09 5.66 7.31
CA VAL A 8 13.94 7.02 7.86
C VAL A 8 14.85 8.03 7.17
N GLY A 9 15.84 7.57 6.39
CA GLY A 9 16.83 8.39 5.69
C GLY A 9 16.55 8.58 4.20
N ASP A 10 15.72 7.72 3.58
CA ASP A 10 15.47 7.76 2.13
C ASP A 10 14.00 7.45 1.75
N THR A 11 13.18 8.50 1.72
CA THR A 11 11.74 8.44 1.40
C THR A 11 11.45 8.00 -0.05
N ALA A 12 12.45 8.03 -0.94
CA ALA A 12 12.30 7.50 -2.30
C ALA A 12 12.20 5.97 -2.30
N VAL A 13 12.87 5.29 -1.37
CA VAL A 13 12.80 3.83 -1.20
C VAL A 13 11.42 3.40 -0.72
N THR A 14 10.80 4.14 0.21
CA THR A 14 9.41 3.90 0.64
C THR A 14 8.45 3.94 -0.53
N ARG A 15 8.53 4.99 -1.38
CA ARG A 15 7.68 5.16 -2.56
C ARG A 15 7.86 4.03 -3.58
N GLN A 16 9.09 3.74 -3.99
CA GLN A 16 9.38 2.70 -4.99
C GLN A 16 9.02 1.29 -4.51
N THR A 17 9.23 1.01 -3.21
CA THR A 17 8.87 -0.29 -2.64
C THR A 17 7.35 -0.47 -2.59
N ALA A 18 6.61 0.58 -2.21
CA ALA A 18 5.15 0.57 -2.24
C ALA A 18 4.62 0.39 -3.65
N GLU A 19 5.18 1.09 -4.64
CA GLU A 19 4.83 0.95 -6.06
C GLU A 19 5.06 -0.50 -6.54
N ALA A 20 6.25 -1.05 -6.31
CA ALA A 20 6.60 -2.40 -6.75
C ALA A 20 5.71 -3.49 -6.11
N LEU A 21 5.47 -3.41 -4.80
CA LEU A 21 4.59 -4.36 -4.10
C LEU A 21 3.15 -4.24 -4.56
N THR A 22 2.68 -3.01 -4.81
CA THR A 22 1.32 -2.78 -5.31
C THR A 22 1.16 -3.37 -6.70
N ARG A 23 2.15 -3.20 -7.60
CA ARG A 23 2.13 -3.83 -8.94
C ARG A 23 2.16 -5.35 -8.90
N VAL A 24 2.81 -5.96 -7.91
CA VAL A 24 2.76 -7.42 -7.72
C VAL A 24 1.33 -7.86 -7.37
N GLY A 25 0.56 -7.04 -6.65
CA GLY A 25 -0.88 -7.21 -6.47
C GLY A 25 -1.32 -8.47 -5.71
N THR A 26 -0.39 -9.25 -5.17
CA THR A 26 -0.73 -10.45 -4.39
C THR A 26 -1.20 -10.06 -3.00
N VAL A 27 -2.02 -10.92 -2.37
CA VAL A 27 -2.45 -10.75 -0.97
C VAL A 27 -1.25 -10.58 -0.03
N ALA A 28 -0.17 -11.35 -0.24
CA ALA A 28 1.03 -11.24 0.58
C ALA A 28 1.75 -9.89 0.41
N ALA A 29 1.86 -9.39 -0.82
CA ALA A 29 2.47 -8.10 -1.09
C ALA A 29 1.63 -6.95 -0.50
N MET A 30 0.32 -6.96 -0.73
CA MET A 30 -0.60 -5.95 -0.19
C MET A 30 -0.69 -5.99 1.33
N ARG A 31 -0.51 -7.17 1.96
CA ARG A 31 -0.40 -7.30 3.42
C ARG A 31 0.82 -6.56 3.97
N LEU A 32 1.95 -6.59 3.26
CA LEU A 32 3.15 -5.83 3.65
C LEU A 32 2.94 -4.32 3.52
N VAL A 33 2.27 -3.87 2.44
CA VAL A 33 1.90 -2.46 2.27
C VAL A 33 0.96 -2.03 3.39
N ALA A 34 -0.09 -2.81 3.69
CA ALA A 34 -1.04 -2.51 4.76
C ALA A 34 -0.36 -2.40 6.14
N LEU A 35 0.59 -3.29 6.44
CA LEU A 35 1.39 -3.20 7.67
C LEU A 35 2.25 -1.94 7.71
N ALA A 36 2.83 -1.54 6.58
CA ALA A 36 3.61 -0.31 6.49
C ALA A 36 2.73 0.93 6.70
N VAL A 37 1.56 0.98 6.06
CA VAL A 37 0.57 2.07 6.23
C VAL A 37 0.14 2.18 7.69
N ALA A 38 -0.17 1.07 8.35
CA ALA A 38 -0.58 1.09 9.76
C ALA A 38 0.53 1.53 10.74
N ALA A 39 1.80 1.46 10.32
CA ALA A 39 2.95 1.81 11.15
C ALA A 39 3.59 3.16 10.78
N ALA A 40 3.21 3.75 9.64
CA ALA A 40 3.78 4.96 9.10
C ALA A 40 3.32 6.21 9.89
N ASP A 41 4.20 7.20 9.98
CA ASP A 41 3.82 8.57 10.37
C ASP A 41 3.28 9.37 9.17
N ASP A 42 2.74 10.55 9.44
CA ASP A 42 2.09 11.41 8.43
C ASP A 42 2.98 11.72 7.21
N ASN A 43 4.30 11.82 7.40
CA ASN A 43 5.22 12.05 6.29
C ASN A 43 5.41 10.77 5.48
N GLN A 44 5.57 9.62 6.14
CA GLN A 44 5.75 8.33 5.47
C GLN A 44 4.48 7.85 4.74
N VAL A 45 3.29 8.12 5.29
CA VAL A 45 1.99 7.80 4.67
C VAL A 45 1.86 8.46 3.29
N ASN A 46 2.27 9.71 3.13
CA ASN A 46 2.22 10.40 1.83
C ASN A 46 3.06 9.70 0.76
N TRP A 47 4.23 9.18 1.12
CA TRP A 47 5.09 8.45 0.18
C TRP A 47 4.54 7.07 -0.17
N LEU A 48 3.92 6.39 0.80
CA LEU A 48 3.22 5.12 0.57
C LEU A 48 2.02 5.33 -0.37
N GLN A 49 1.20 6.35 -0.11
CA GLN A 49 0.06 6.71 -0.96
C GLN A 49 0.52 7.04 -2.39
N THR A 50 1.60 7.82 -2.53
CA THR A 50 2.15 8.15 -3.86
C THR A 50 2.61 6.89 -4.60
N GLY A 51 3.31 5.97 -3.94
CA GLY A 51 3.74 4.72 -4.57
C GLY A 51 2.57 3.82 -4.98
N VAL A 52 1.52 3.72 -4.15
CA VAL A 52 0.29 3.00 -4.51
C VAL A 52 -0.36 3.65 -5.74
N HIS A 53 -0.44 4.98 -5.79
CA HIS A 53 -0.98 5.72 -6.92
C HIS A 53 -0.18 5.47 -8.22
N ASP A 54 1.15 5.52 -8.16
CA ASP A 54 2.04 5.27 -9.31
C ASP A 54 1.89 3.84 -9.87
N ALA A 55 1.49 2.88 -9.04
CA ALA A 55 1.20 1.52 -9.46
C ALA A 55 -0.15 1.41 -10.18
N LEU A 56 -1.15 2.19 -9.76
CA LEU A 56 -2.51 2.18 -10.30
C LEU A 56 -2.64 2.99 -11.62
N VAL A 57 -1.87 4.06 -11.77
CA VAL A 57 -1.83 4.90 -12.99
C VAL A 57 -0.94 4.30 -14.09
N GLY A 58 -0.26 3.18 -13.80
CA GLY A 58 0.58 2.44 -14.75
C GLY A 58 -0.21 1.77 -15.89
N PRO A 59 0.48 1.12 -16.85
CA PRO A 59 -0.15 0.45 -17.99
C PRO A 59 -1.18 -0.61 -17.56
N ASP A 60 -2.14 -0.92 -18.44
CA ASP A 60 -3.42 -1.68 -18.29
C ASP A 60 -3.40 -3.01 -17.47
N ASP A 61 -2.25 -3.48 -17.00
CA ASP A 61 -2.09 -4.68 -16.18
C ASP A 61 -2.17 -4.40 -14.66
N ALA A 62 -2.72 -3.24 -14.27
CA ALA A 62 -2.83 -2.86 -12.86
C ALA A 62 -3.64 -3.92 -12.07
N PRO A 63 -3.11 -4.44 -10.95
CA PRO A 63 -3.80 -5.47 -10.20
C PRO A 63 -5.07 -4.92 -9.55
N ASP A 64 -6.05 -5.81 -9.32
CA ASP A 64 -7.30 -5.47 -8.63
C ASP A 64 -7.04 -5.28 -7.12
N VAL A 65 -6.44 -4.13 -6.79
CA VAL A 65 -6.10 -3.72 -5.43
C VAL A 65 -7.35 -3.64 -4.55
N ALA A 66 -8.49 -3.21 -5.12
CA ALA A 66 -9.75 -3.14 -4.40
C ALA A 66 -10.23 -4.52 -3.92
N ALA A 67 -10.20 -5.53 -4.79
CA ALA A 67 -10.54 -6.89 -4.40
C ALA A 67 -9.60 -7.47 -3.33
N VAL A 68 -8.29 -7.19 -3.44
CA VAL A 68 -7.29 -7.66 -2.47
C VAL A 68 -7.48 -6.97 -1.10
N CYS A 69 -7.70 -5.66 -1.07
CA CYS A 69 -8.00 -4.94 0.17
C CYS A 69 -9.31 -5.43 0.81
N GLY A 70 -10.32 -5.77 0.01
CA GLY A 70 -11.55 -6.41 0.50
C GLY A 70 -11.32 -7.76 1.20
N GLN A 71 -10.30 -8.52 0.78
CA GLN A 71 -9.88 -9.73 1.49
C GLN A 71 -9.13 -9.39 2.79
N LEU A 72 -8.19 -8.45 2.73
CA LEU A 72 -7.38 -8.03 3.88
C LEU A 72 -8.19 -7.32 4.97
N ALA A 73 -9.34 -6.74 4.65
CA ALA A 73 -10.28 -6.20 5.63
C ALA A 73 -10.79 -7.27 6.63
N ARG A 74 -10.59 -8.56 6.32
CA ARG A 74 -10.92 -9.71 7.19
C ARG A 74 -9.69 -10.38 7.81
N ASP A 75 -8.49 -9.85 7.61
CA ASP A 75 -7.25 -10.40 8.18
C ASP A 75 -7.35 -10.44 9.71
N PRO A 76 -6.84 -11.49 10.39
CA PRO A 76 -6.87 -11.57 11.85
C PRO A 76 -6.09 -10.43 12.53
N GLU A 77 -5.09 -9.86 11.86
CA GLU A 77 -4.26 -8.78 12.39
C GLU A 77 -4.92 -7.41 12.19
N GLU A 78 -5.15 -6.67 13.29
CA GLU A 78 -5.81 -5.36 13.24
C GLU A 78 -5.05 -4.35 12.40
N ALA A 79 -3.72 -4.34 12.48
CA ALA A 79 -2.88 -3.44 11.70
C ALA A 79 -3.09 -3.66 10.18
N VAL A 80 -3.18 -4.92 9.74
CA VAL A 80 -3.46 -5.25 8.34
C VAL A 80 -4.84 -4.75 7.92
N ARG A 81 -5.87 -4.97 8.76
CA ARG A 81 -7.22 -4.48 8.45
C ARG A 81 -7.27 -2.97 8.32
N ARG A 82 -6.64 -2.24 9.25
CA ARG A 82 -6.60 -0.77 9.22
C ARG A 82 -5.87 -0.26 7.98
N GLY A 83 -4.70 -0.82 7.68
CA GLY A 83 -3.94 -0.45 6.49
C GLY A 83 -4.69 -0.76 5.19
N ALA A 84 -5.40 -1.88 5.11
CA ALA A 84 -6.20 -2.22 3.93
C ALA A 84 -7.35 -1.23 3.70
N VAL A 85 -8.00 -0.75 4.77
CA VAL A 85 -9.06 0.28 4.67
C VAL A 85 -8.50 1.60 4.14
N GLU A 86 -7.33 2.03 4.61
CA GLU A 86 -6.67 3.24 4.10
C GLU A 86 -6.29 3.11 2.62
N ILE A 87 -5.69 1.99 2.23
CA ILE A 87 -5.30 1.74 0.84
C ILE A 87 -6.53 1.72 -0.08
N SER A 88 -7.65 1.13 0.36
CA SER A 88 -8.92 1.20 -0.36
C SER A 88 -9.38 2.63 -0.57
N ALA A 89 -9.29 3.49 0.45
CA ALA A 89 -9.68 4.89 0.32
C ALA A 89 -8.82 5.65 -0.72
N TRP A 90 -7.52 5.33 -0.82
CA TRP A 90 -6.64 5.92 -1.85
C TRP A 90 -6.99 5.46 -3.27
N ALA A 91 -7.36 4.18 -3.42
CA ALA A 91 -7.77 3.61 -4.70
C ALA A 91 -9.13 4.15 -5.17
N ASP A 92 -10.04 4.51 -4.25
CA ASP A 92 -11.31 5.15 -4.58
C ASP A 92 -11.12 6.63 -5.00
N ASP A 93 -10.15 7.34 -4.41
CA ASP A 93 -9.81 8.73 -4.74
C ASP A 93 -9.16 8.88 -6.13
N THR A 94 -8.62 7.79 -6.68
CA THR A 94 -8.06 7.73 -8.04
C THR A 94 -9.10 7.66 -9.15
N GLY A 95 -10.37 7.39 -8.80
CA GLY A 95 -11.48 7.24 -9.75
C GLY A 95 -12.17 8.54 -10.17
N CYS A 96 -11.68 9.71 -9.78
CA CYS A 96 -12.26 11.03 -10.11
C CYS A 96 -11.46 11.82 -11.14
#